data_AF-A0A7X3I6Q3-F1
#
_entry.id   AF-A0A7X3I6Q3-F1
#
_cell.length_a   1.000
_cell.length_b   1.000
_cell.length_c   1.000
_cell.angle_alpha   90.00
_cell.angle_beta   90.00
_cell.angle_gamma   90.00
#
_symmetry.space_group_name_H-M   'P 1'
#
loop_
_entity.id
_entity.type
_entity.pdbx_description
1 polymer ?
#
loop_
_entity_poly.entity_id
_entity_poly.type
_entity_poly.pdbx_seq_one_letter_code
_entity_poly.pdbx_strand_id
1 'polypeptide(L)' 'MTEAGFLDELGAILDQPGPLARGQKLGEIETFDSLGILNIMALFDTLGLEVEPARIAEAATTDDLLAMAGTKLAA' A
#
# COMPACT_ATOMS: atom_id res chain seq x y z
N MET A 1 4.22 -6.41 11.46
CA MET A 1 2.86 -6.00 11.04
C MET A 1 2.20 -7.16 10.33
N THR A 2 0.88 -7.33 10.45
CA THR A 2 0.11 -8.37 9.73
C THR A 2 -0.39 -7.84 8.40
N GLU A 3 -0.78 -8.72 7.47
CA GLU A 3 -1.36 -8.30 6.18
C GLU A 3 -2.61 -7.43 6.35
N ALA A 4 -3.51 -7.79 7.28
CA ALA A 4 -4.70 -7.00 7.57
C ALA A 4 -4.36 -5.59 8.08
N GLY A 5 -3.36 -5.48 8.97
CA GLY A 5 -2.91 -4.17 9.46
C GLY A 5 -2.29 -3.31 8.35
N PHE A 6 -1.59 -3.92 7.39
CA PHE A 6 -1.08 -3.18 6.23
C PHE A 6 -2.20 -2.59 5.39
N LEU A 7 -3.26 -3.37 5.13
CA LEU A 7 -4.41 -2.93 4.34
C LEU A 7 -5.24 -1.85 5.05
N ASP A 8 -5.31 -1.90 6.39
CA ASP A 8 -5.91 -0.84 7.20
C ASP A 8 -5.12 0.47 7.08
N GLU A 9 -3.80 0.42 7.23
CA GLU A 9 -2.93 1.60 7.08
C GLU A 9 -2.95 2.16 5.66
N LEU A 10 -2.93 1.30 4.64
CA LEU A 10 -3.09 1.72 3.25
C LEU A 10 -4.47 2.38 3.03
N GLY A 11 -5.53 1.83 3.59
CA GLY A 11 -6.87 2.43 3.54
C GLY A 11 -6.89 3.83 4.16
N ALA A 12 -6.24 4.00 5.32
CA ALA A 12 -6.10 5.30 5.97
C ALA A 12 -5.28 6.31 5.15
N ILE A 13 -4.16 5.86 4.56
CA ILE A 13 -3.33 6.70 3.67
C ILE A 13 -4.10 7.15 2.43
N LEU A 14 -4.93 6.26 1.89
CA LEU A 14 -5.74 6.51 0.70
C LEU A 14 -7.12 7.08 1.03
N ASP A 15 -7.34 7.58 2.25
CA ASP A 15 -8.60 8.19 2.72
C ASP A 15 -9.84 7.34 2.37
N GLN A 16 -9.70 6.02 2.41
CA GLN A 16 -10.79 5.09 2.14
C GLN A 16 -11.62 4.84 3.40
N PRO A 17 -12.94 4.72 3.30
CA PRO A 17 -13.84 4.54 4.44
C PRO A 17 -13.79 3.12 5.06
N GLY A 18 -12.64 2.44 5.00
CA GLY A 18 -12.42 1.12 5.59
C GLY A 18 -11.12 0.45 5.13
N PRO A 19 -10.88 -0.79 5.61
CA PRO A 19 -9.77 -1.61 5.15
C PRO A 19 -9.83 -1.78 3.64
N LEU A 20 -8.69 -1.69 2.97
CA LEU A 20 -8.62 -2.11 1.58
C LEU A 20 -8.79 -3.63 1.48
N ALA A 21 -9.47 -4.10 0.45
CA ALA A 21 -9.56 -5.52 0.16
C ALA A 21 -8.33 -5.99 -0.61
N ARG A 22 -7.96 -7.27 -0.46
CA ARG A 22 -7.01 -7.92 -1.36
C ARG A 22 -7.52 -7.92 -2.80
N GLY A 23 -6.63 -7.68 -3.74
CA GLY A 23 -6.93 -7.57 -5.17
C GLY A 23 -7.75 -6.34 -5.57
N GLN A 24 -7.96 -5.38 -4.66
CA GLN A 24 -8.64 -4.12 -5.00
C GLN A 24 -7.76 -3.30 -5.94
N LYS A 25 -8.37 -2.71 -6.97
CA LYS A 25 -7.66 -1.88 -7.94
C LYS A 25 -7.31 -0.52 -7.34
N LEU A 26 -6.03 -0.15 -7.44
CA LEU A 26 -5.54 1.14 -6.96
C LEU A 26 -5.89 2.27 -7.94
N GLY A 27 -5.95 1.99 -9.24
CA GLY A 27 -6.30 2.99 -10.26
C GLY A 27 -7.76 3.49 -10.20
N GLU A 28 -8.62 2.87 -9.39
CA GLU A 28 -9.99 3.34 -9.13
C GLU A 28 -10.07 4.23 -7.88
N ILE A 29 -8.96 4.39 -7.15
CA ILE A 29 -8.86 5.19 -5.93
C ILE A 29 -8.30 6.59 -6.28
N GLU A 30 -9.11 7.63 -6.10
CA GLU A 30 -8.74 9.01 -6.46
C GLU A 30 -7.51 9.54 -5.73
N THR A 31 -7.29 9.09 -4.49
CA THR A 31 -6.17 9.47 -3.61
C THR A 31 -4.89 8.68 -3.89
N PHE A 32 -4.93 7.72 -4.82
CA PHE A 32 -3.73 7.04 -5.30
C PHE A 32 -3.01 7.92 -6.34
N ASP A 33 -2.60 9.10 -5.90
CA ASP A 33 -1.86 10.09 -6.66
C ASP A 33 -0.40 10.18 -6.18
N SER A 34 0.32 11.22 -6.59
CA SER A 34 1.71 11.42 -6.16
C SER A 34 1.85 11.55 -4.64
N LEU A 35 0.86 12.08 -3.91
CA LEU A 35 0.87 12.16 -2.45
C LEU A 35 0.56 10.82 -1.81
N GLY A 36 -0.44 10.09 -2.33
CA GLY A 36 -0.74 8.72 -1.90
C GLY A 36 0.50 7.83 -2.03
N ILE A 37 1.20 7.89 -3.16
CA ILE A 37 2.44 7.14 -3.40
C ILE A 37 3.53 7.48 -2.39
N LEU A 38 3.74 8.77 -2.09
CA LEU A 38 4.74 9.20 -1.10
C LEU A 38 4.40 8.72 0.32
N ASN A 39 3.13 8.74 0.69
CA ASN A 39 2.68 8.24 1.99
C ASN A 39 2.83 6.72 2.09
N ILE A 40 2.52 5.98 1.02
CA ILE A 40 2.75 4.54 0.94
C ILE A 40 4.24 4.23 1.05
N MET A 41 5.12 5.01 0.41
CA MET A 41 6.56 4.87 0.54
C MET A 41 7.02 5.06 1.99
N ALA A 42 6.47 6.05 2.71
CA ALA A 42 6.74 6.23 4.13
C ALA A 42 6.29 5.02 4.96
N LEU A 43 5.14 4.41 4.64
CA LEU A 43 4.69 3.17 5.29
C LEU A 43 5.69 2.02 5.04
N PHE A 44 6.16 1.84 3.81
CA PHE A 44 7.20 0.85 3.51
C PHE A 44 8.50 1.09 4.29
N ASP A 45 8.93 2.34 4.42
CA ASP A 45 10.10 2.72 5.21
C ASP A 45 9.94 2.34 6.69
N THR A 46 8.74 2.48 7.28
CA THR A 46 8.49 2.00 8.67
C THR A 46 8.66 0.49 8.84
N LEU A 47 8.50 -0.29 7.77
CA LEU A 47 8.75 -1.73 7.73
C LEU A 47 10.20 -2.09 7.45
N GLY A 48 11.06 -1.08 7.25
CA GLY A 48 12.43 -1.23 6.80
C GLY A 48 12.51 -1.76 5.36
N LEU A 49 11.54 -1.37 4.52
CA LEU A 49 11.51 -1.66 3.09
C LEU A 49 11.75 -0.37 2.32
N GLU A 50 12.82 -0.36 1.54
CA GLU A 50 13.11 0.73 0.62
C GLU A 50 12.50 0.37 -0.74
N VAL A 51 11.37 0.99 -1.07
CA VAL A 51 10.66 0.78 -2.34
C VAL A 51 10.63 2.09 -3.11
N GLU A 52 11.04 2.05 -4.38
CA GLU A 52 11.02 3.23 -5.23
C GLU A 52 9.58 3.68 -5.54
N PRO A 53 9.29 5.00 -5.56
CA PRO A 53 7.97 5.53 -5.90
C PRO A 53 7.41 5.02 -7.23
N ALA A 54 8.29 4.82 -8.23
CA ALA A 54 7.90 4.31 -9.53
C ALA A 54 7.29 2.90 -9.44
N ARG A 55 7.85 2.04 -8.58
CA ARG A 55 7.32 0.67 -8.38
C ARG A 55 5.96 0.69 -7.69
N ILE A 56 5.77 1.61 -6.73
CA ILE A 56 4.47 1.81 -6.08
C ILE A 56 3.46 2.31 -7.11
N ALA A 57 3.83 3.28 -7.94
CA ALA A 57 2.97 3.83 -9.00
C ALA A 57 2.56 2.79 -10.07
N GLU A 58 3.43 1.81 -10.34
CA GLU A 58 3.16 0.69 -11.26
C GLU A 58 2.24 -0.39 -10.65
N ALA A 59 1.98 -0.35 -9.34
CA ALA A 59 1.07 -1.29 -8.70
C ALA A 59 -0.35 -1.11 -9.23
N ALA A 60 -0.92 -2.18 -9.79
CA ALA A 60 -2.29 -2.15 -10.29
C ALA A 60 -3.29 -2.42 -9.18
N THR A 61 -2.90 -3.24 -8.21
CA THR A 61 -3.75 -3.73 -7.14
C THR A 61 -3.08 -3.69 -5.78
N THR A 62 -3.90 -3.75 -4.72
CA THR A 62 -3.43 -3.89 -3.35
C THR A 62 -2.61 -5.16 -3.12
N ASP A 63 -2.82 -6.19 -3.93
CA ASP A 63 -2.01 -7.41 -3.90
C ASP A 63 -0.57 -7.17 -4.35
N ASP A 64 -0.34 -6.24 -5.29
CA ASP A 64 1.01 -5.88 -5.72
C ASP A 64 1.77 -5.18 -4.58
N LEU A 65 1.11 -4.27 -3.86
CA LEU A 65 1.68 -3.62 -2.68
C LEU A 65 1.93 -4.61 -1.54
N LEU A 66 0.98 -5.53 -1.31
CA LEU A 66 1.15 -6.62 -0.34
C LEU A 66 2.29 -7.54 -0.72
N ALA A 67 2.50 -7.85 -2.01
CA ALA A 67 3.61 -8.67 -2.46
C ALA A 67 4.96 -7.98 -2.23
N MET A 68 5.03 -6.65 -2.41
CA MET A 68 6.22 -5.86 -2.05
C MET A 68 6.47 -5.89 -0.54
N ALA A 69 5.41 -5.80 0.27
CA ALA A 69 5.49 -5.81 1.74
C ALA A 69 5.70 -7.23 2.32
N GLY A 70 5.26 -8.26 1.61
CA GLY A 70 5.05 -9.63 2.11
C GLY A 70 6.31 -10.34 2.61
N THR A 71 7.50 -9.85 2.24
CA THR A 71 8.76 -10.34 2.83
C THR A 71 8.99 -9.87 4.27
N LYS A 72 8.26 -8.85 4.74
CA LYS A 72 8.33 -8.28 6.09
C LYS A 72 7.02 -8.38 6.88
N LEU A 73 5.91 -8.67 6.20
CA LEU A 73 4.63 -8.93 6.85
C LEU A 73 4.65 -10.32 7.49
N ALA A 74 4.15 -10.40 8.72
CA ALA A 74 3.89 -11.68 9.36
C ALA A 74 2.63 -12.28 8.73
N ALA A 75 2.72 -13.57 8.35
CA ALA A 75 1.59 -14.38 7.91
C ALA A 75 0.55 -14.55 9.02
#